data_AF-A0A395IQW6-F1
#
_entry.id   AF-A0A395IQW6-F1
#
_cell.length_a   1.000
_cell.length_b   1.000
_cell.length_c   1.000
_cell.angle_alpha   90.00
_cell.angle_beta   90.00
_cell.angle_gamma   90.00
#
_symmetry.space_group_name_H-M   'P 1'
#
loop_
_entity.id
_entity.type
_entity.pdbx_description
1 polymer ?
#
loop_
_entity_poly.entity_id
_entity_poly.type
_entity_poly.pdbx_seq_one_letter_code
_entity_poly.pdbx_strand_id
1 'polypeptide(L)'
;MLQNVLAVALIAAPIVSSSQIPLRMSQDYAANSHSQDYKFDPLLHLPGISPYFDAIGSGLDHRAPRLCEVTAASYLVRHAAIYANDDDYETYIEPFLKKLDSTYTKTSGEKRKGWKGPLAFFEKWQSPIDDPENQMETDYPSGNHRLKQSWQAFTIKIP
;
A
#
# COMPACT_ATOMS: atom_id res chain seq x y z
N MET A 1 46.32 31.80 75.12
CA MET A 1 46.30 32.52 73.82
C MET A 1 46.83 31.58 72.75
N LEU A 2 46.43 31.82 71.50
CA LEU A 2 46.60 31.01 70.27
C LEU A 2 45.50 29.96 70.02
N GLN A 3 44.46 30.41 69.32
CA GLN A 3 43.58 29.57 68.50
C GLN A 3 44.20 29.45 67.10
N ASN A 4 44.45 28.22 66.63
CA ASN A 4 44.69 27.95 65.21
C ASN A 4 43.34 27.74 64.54
N VAL A 5 42.95 28.67 63.68
CA VAL A 5 41.73 28.57 62.86
C VAL A 5 42.12 27.94 61.52
N LEU A 6 41.67 26.71 61.26
CA LEU A 6 41.68 26.15 59.90
C LEU A 6 40.53 26.78 59.11
N ALA A 7 40.84 27.44 57.99
CA ALA A 7 39.86 27.88 57.02
C ALA A 7 39.50 26.72 56.08
N VAL A 8 38.25 26.24 56.16
CA VAL A 8 37.69 25.32 55.17
C VAL A 8 37.03 26.15 54.07
N ALA A 9 37.66 26.19 52.90
CA ALA A 9 37.06 26.80 51.72
C ALA A 9 36.00 25.86 51.14
N LEU A 10 34.72 26.23 51.28
CA LEU A 10 33.59 25.58 50.61
C LEU A 10 33.63 25.93 49.12
N ILE A 11 34.04 24.98 48.28
CA ILE A 11 33.90 25.08 46.83
C ILE A 11 32.44 24.78 46.49
N ALA A 12 31.64 25.81 46.21
CA ALA A 12 30.30 25.65 45.68
C ALA A 12 30.40 25.31 44.18
N ALA A 13 30.27 24.03 43.84
CA ALA A 13 30.07 23.61 42.45
C ALA A 13 28.61 23.93 42.04
N PRO A 14 28.37 24.63 40.92
CA PRO A 14 27.01 24.88 40.46
C PRO A 14 26.40 23.55 40.01
N ILE A 15 25.32 23.14 40.68
CA ILE A 15 24.48 22.03 40.23
C ILE A 15 23.71 22.54 39.01
N VAL A 16 24.21 22.24 37.82
CA VAL A 16 23.47 22.48 36.58
C VAL A 16 22.34 21.45 36.53
N SER A 17 21.16 21.83 37.01
CA SER A 17 19.95 21.05 36.78
C SER A 17 19.62 21.14 35.30
N SER A 18 19.84 20.04 34.57
CA SER A 18 19.42 19.92 33.17
C SER A 18 17.90 20.06 33.13
N SER A 19 17.38 21.10 32.48
CA SER A 19 15.96 21.25 32.21
C SER A 19 15.58 20.21 31.17
N GLN A 20 15.33 18.98 31.61
CA GLN A 20 14.69 17.97 30.79
C GLN A 20 13.30 18.47 30.48
N ILE A 21 13.07 18.91 29.23
CA ILE A 21 11.74 19.12 28.70
C ILE A 21 11.08 17.73 28.77
N PRO A 22 10.04 17.52 29.60
CA PRO A 22 9.31 16.28 29.54
C PRO A 22 8.72 16.23 28.14
N LEU A 23 9.11 15.24 27.34
CA LEU A 23 8.37 14.88 26.14
C LEU A 23 7.00 14.43 26.63
N ARG A 24 6.07 15.37 26.76
CA ARG A 24 4.65 15.08 26.84
C ARG A 24 4.30 14.49 25.49
N MET A 25 4.36 13.16 25.37
CA MET A 25 3.57 12.45 24.38
C MET A 25 2.15 12.98 24.54
N SER A 26 1.67 13.73 23.55
CA SER A 26 0.30 14.21 23.55
C SER A 26 -0.60 12.97 23.61
N GLN A 27 -1.46 12.92 24.64
CA GLN A 27 -2.54 11.94 24.79
C GLN A 27 -3.41 11.83 23.52
N ASP A 28 -3.33 12.81 22.62
CA ASP A 28 -4.06 12.94 21.37
C ASP A 28 -3.54 12.02 20.23
N TYR A 29 -2.39 11.35 20.40
CA TYR A 29 -1.94 10.28 19.49
C TYR A 29 -2.52 8.94 19.96
N ALA A 30 -3.81 8.72 19.70
CA ALA A 30 -4.41 7.40 19.82
C ALA A 30 -3.87 6.53 18.65
N ALA A 31 -2.72 5.91 18.85
CA ALA A 31 -2.18 4.94 17.89
C ALA A 31 -3.13 3.74 17.85
N ASN A 32 -3.79 3.54 16.72
CA ASN A 32 -4.52 2.30 16.48
C ASN A 32 -3.53 1.12 16.36
N SER A 33 -3.98 -0.12 16.63
CA SER A 33 -3.14 -1.33 16.52
C SER A 33 -2.38 -1.40 15.20
N HIS A 34 -1.09 -1.78 15.19
CA HIS A 34 -0.29 -1.85 13.95
C HIS A 34 -0.89 -2.73 12.84
N SER A 35 -1.72 -3.72 13.20
CA SER A 35 -2.42 -4.55 12.23
C SER A 35 -3.78 -3.98 11.82
N GLN A 36 -4.32 -2.98 12.52
CA GLN A 36 -5.68 -2.45 12.28
C GLN A 36 -6.74 -3.56 12.11
N ASP A 37 -6.66 -4.64 12.90
CA ASP A 37 -7.51 -5.83 12.78
C ASP A 37 -7.51 -6.48 11.38
N TYR A 38 -6.35 -6.45 10.72
CA TYR A 38 -6.14 -6.99 9.38
C TYR A 38 -6.72 -8.39 9.19
N LYS A 39 -7.49 -8.56 8.11
CA LYS A 39 -7.96 -9.85 7.62
C LYS A 39 -7.36 -10.10 6.24
N PHE A 40 -6.95 -11.34 6.00
CA PHE A 40 -6.41 -11.72 4.71
C PHE A 40 -7.41 -11.42 3.59
N ASP A 41 -7.01 -10.57 2.67
CA ASP A 41 -7.72 -10.28 1.43
C ASP A 41 -6.73 -10.46 0.28
N PRO A 42 -6.95 -11.45 -0.62
CA PRO A 42 -6.03 -11.72 -1.71
C PRO A 42 -5.83 -10.51 -2.62
N LEU A 43 -6.80 -9.60 -2.75
CA LEU A 43 -6.67 -8.40 -3.58
C LEU A 43 -5.65 -7.39 -3.04
N LEU A 44 -5.28 -7.48 -1.76
CA LEU A 44 -4.25 -6.66 -1.13
C LEU A 44 -2.85 -7.30 -1.21
N HIS A 45 -2.76 -8.52 -1.75
CA HIS A 45 -1.54 -9.32 -1.87
C HIS A 45 -1.09 -9.51 -3.33
N LEU A 46 -1.53 -8.63 -4.23
CA LEU A 46 -1.16 -8.68 -5.65
C LEU A 46 -0.22 -7.51 -5.99
N PRO A 47 1.03 -7.48 -5.51
CA PRO A 47 1.97 -6.34 -5.55
C PRO A 47 1.50 -5.06 -6.27
N GLY A 48 2.07 -4.75 -7.44
CA GLY A 48 1.69 -3.61 -8.26
C GLY A 48 0.46 -3.84 -9.15
N ILE A 49 -0.25 -4.95 -9.03
CA ILE A 49 -1.47 -5.23 -9.83
C ILE A 49 -2.75 -5.26 -8.96
N SER A 50 -2.59 -5.07 -7.65
CA SER A 50 -3.67 -4.87 -6.69
C SER A 50 -4.48 -3.64 -7.09
N PRO A 51 -5.82 -3.71 -7.05
CA PRO A 51 -6.64 -2.51 -7.02
C PRO A 51 -6.16 -1.59 -5.88
N TYR A 52 -6.31 -0.27 -6.04
CA TYR A 52 -5.95 0.67 -4.99
C TYR A 52 -6.64 0.31 -3.66
N PHE A 53 -5.86 0.37 -2.58
CA PHE A 53 -6.32 0.23 -1.20
C PHE A 53 -5.51 1.16 -0.30
N ASP A 54 -6.12 1.58 0.82
CA ASP A 54 -5.39 2.35 1.83
C ASP A 54 -4.35 1.45 2.51
N ALA A 55 -3.09 1.87 2.44
CA ALA A 55 -2.02 1.14 3.08
C ALA A 55 -2.29 1.01 4.58
N ILE A 56 -2.04 -0.19 5.13
CA ILE A 56 -2.11 -0.42 6.57
C ILE A 56 -0.96 0.35 7.21
N GLY A 57 -1.27 1.56 7.67
CA GLY A 57 -0.31 2.47 8.27
C GLY A 57 0.01 2.12 9.72
N SER A 58 0.83 2.96 10.34
CA SER A 58 1.19 2.90 11.76
C SER A 58 0.06 3.31 12.72
N GLY A 59 -1.19 3.34 12.25
CA GLY A 59 -2.36 3.71 13.05
C GLY A 59 -2.48 5.20 13.36
N LEU A 60 -1.94 6.07 12.50
CA LEU A 60 -2.04 7.52 12.61
C LEU A 60 -3.28 8.06 11.89
N ASP A 61 -3.87 9.14 12.41
CA ASP A 61 -4.97 9.85 11.76
C ASP A 61 -4.48 10.52 10.45
N HIS A 62 -5.25 10.38 9.37
CA HIS A 62 -4.97 10.98 8.06
C HIS A 62 -5.37 12.47 7.97
N ARG A 63 -5.93 13.05 9.04
CA ARG A 63 -6.27 14.48 9.12
C ARG A 63 -5.08 15.33 9.53
N ALA A 64 -5.14 16.61 9.19
CA ALA A 64 -4.22 17.58 9.74
C ALA A 64 -4.30 17.56 11.28
N PRO A 65 -3.16 17.65 12.00
CA PRO A 65 -3.16 17.76 13.45
C PRO A 65 -4.02 18.93 13.93
N ARG A 66 -4.50 18.85 15.17
CA ARG A 66 -5.28 19.93 15.78
C ARG A 66 -4.52 21.26 15.71
N LEU A 67 -5.23 22.33 15.32
CA LEU A 67 -4.68 23.69 15.15
C LEU A 67 -3.67 23.84 13.99
N CYS A 68 -3.57 22.86 13.09
CA CYS A 68 -2.78 22.95 11.87
C CYS A 68 -3.69 22.97 10.63
N GLU A 69 -3.22 23.62 9.57
CA GLU A 69 -3.92 23.70 8.27
C GLU A 69 -2.95 23.31 7.15
N VAL A 70 -3.49 22.64 6.12
CA VAL A 70 -2.73 22.24 4.94
C VAL A 70 -2.64 23.44 4.01
N THR A 71 -1.46 24.03 3.87
CA THR A 71 -1.23 25.21 3.01
C THR A 71 -0.77 24.84 1.60
N ALA A 72 -0.27 23.63 1.40
CA ALA A 72 0.12 23.08 0.11
C ALA A 72 0.11 21.54 0.17
N ALA A 73 -0.18 20.90 -0.96
CA ALA A 73 -0.04 19.46 -1.14
C ALA A 73 0.52 19.14 -2.53
N SER A 74 1.32 18.08 -2.61
CA SER A 74 1.80 17.51 -3.87
C SER A 74 1.38 16.05 -3.94
N TYR A 75 0.77 15.65 -5.04
CA TYR A 75 0.31 14.28 -5.25
C TYR A 75 1.12 13.63 -6.37
N LEU A 76 1.67 12.45 -6.08
CA LEU A 76 2.23 11.56 -7.09
C LEU A 76 1.30 10.35 -7.21
N VAL A 77 0.60 10.28 -8.34
CA VAL A 77 -0.45 9.27 -8.57
C VAL A 77 -0.01 8.38 -9.71
N ARG A 78 -0.13 7.06 -9.53
CA ARG A 78 0.09 6.08 -10.60
C ARG A 78 -1.09 6.06 -11.57
N HIS A 79 -0.87 5.62 -12.79
CA HIS A 79 -1.92 5.30 -13.75
C HIS A 79 -2.97 4.32 -13.18
N ALA A 80 -4.11 4.22 -13.87
CA ALA A 80 -5.20 3.31 -13.51
C ALA A 80 -4.78 1.84 -13.67
N ALA A 81 -5.64 0.92 -13.23
CA ALA A 81 -5.51 -0.46 -13.67
C ALA A 81 -5.60 -0.52 -15.20
N ILE A 82 -4.63 -1.15 -15.84
CA ILE A 82 -4.56 -1.41 -17.28
C ILE A 82 -4.89 -2.88 -17.57
N TYR A 83 -5.10 -3.26 -18.83
CA TYR A 83 -5.31 -4.68 -19.20
C TYR A 83 -4.09 -5.56 -18.87
N ALA A 84 -2.97 -5.26 -19.49
CA ALA A 84 -1.64 -5.78 -19.16
C ALA A 84 -0.60 -4.85 -19.77
N ASN A 85 0.64 -4.95 -19.29
CA ASN A 85 1.78 -4.44 -20.04
C ASN A 85 2.01 -5.36 -21.25
N ASP A 86 2.46 -4.77 -22.36
CA ASP A 86 2.72 -5.46 -23.62
C ASP A 86 3.77 -6.57 -23.48
N ASP A 87 4.93 -6.29 -22.87
CA ASP A 87 6.00 -7.28 -22.65
C ASP A 87 5.53 -8.42 -21.74
N ASP A 88 4.83 -8.11 -20.65
CA ASP A 88 4.23 -9.15 -19.77
C ASP A 88 3.22 -10.03 -20.53
N TYR A 89 2.41 -9.42 -21.40
CA TYR A 89 1.42 -10.15 -22.18
C TYR A 89 2.10 -11.09 -23.18
N GLU A 90 2.99 -10.59 -24.00
CA GLU A 90 3.69 -11.35 -25.03
C GLU A 90 4.58 -12.44 -24.44
N THR A 91 5.31 -12.12 -23.36
CA THR A 91 6.29 -13.03 -22.77
C THR A 91 5.63 -14.12 -21.93
N TYR A 92 4.55 -13.81 -21.18
CA TYR A 92 4.01 -14.73 -20.18
C TYR A 92 2.54 -15.09 -20.38
N ILE A 93 1.67 -14.12 -20.63
CA ILE A 93 0.21 -14.34 -20.64
C ILE A 93 -0.22 -15.06 -21.92
N GLU A 94 0.16 -14.55 -23.09
CA GLU A 94 -0.24 -15.09 -24.38
C GLU A 94 0.22 -16.55 -24.58
N PRO A 95 1.48 -16.95 -24.25
CA PRO A 95 1.90 -18.33 -24.31
C PRO A 95 1.10 -19.24 -23.36
N PHE A 96 0.75 -18.73 -22.17
CA PHE A 96 -0.11 -19.46 -21.23
C PHE A 96 -1.52 -19.66 -21.79
N LEU A 97 -2.14 -18.63 -22.37
CA LEU A 97 -3.47 -18.72 -22.99
C LEU A 97 -3.49 -19.70 -24.17
N LYS A 98 -2.47 -19.65 -25.05
CA LYS A 98 -2.29 -20.62 -26.14
C LYS A 98 -2.17 -22.06 -25.61
N LYS A 99 -1.44 -22.24 -24.51
CA LYS A 99 -1.32 -23.55 -23.85
C LYS A 99 -2.63 -23.98 -23.21
N LEU A 100 -3.38 -23.08 -22.60
CA LEU A 100 -4.67 -23.34 -21.96
C LEU A 100 -5.67 -23.89 -22.98
N ASP A 101 -5.77 -23.26 -24.14
CA ASP A 101 -6.66 -23.67 -25.24
C ASP A 101 -6.22 -25.00 -25.89
N SER A 102 -4.91 -25.17 -26.05
CA SER A 102 -4.33 -26.39 -26.62
C SER A 102 -4.09 -27.52 -25.61
N THR A 103 -4.51 -27.42 -24.35
CA THR A 103 -4.01 -28.36 -23.33
C THR A 103 -4.45 -29.80 -23.59
N TYR A 104 -3.48 -30.63 -23.95
CA TYR A 104 -3.52 -32.09 -23.92
C TYR A 104 -3.19 -32.58 -22.50
N THR A 105 -3.76 -33.71 -22.08
CA THR A 105 -3.28 -34.40 -20.88
C THR A 105 -1.88 -34.95 -21.17
N LYS A 106 -0.84 -34.31 -20.61
CA LYS A 106 0.59 -34.64 -20.86
C LYS A 106 0.92 -36.13 -20.64
N THR A 107 0.12 -36.80 -19.83
CA THR A 107 0.24 -38.23 -19.50
C THR A 107 -0.40 -39.18 -20.52
N SER A 108 -1.27 -38.71 -21.42
CA SER A 108 -1.98 -39.57 -22.39
C SER A 108 -1.87 -39.13 -23.85
N GLY A 109 -1.38 -37.92 -24.14
CA GLY A 109 -1.36 -37.38 -25.52
C GLY A 109 -2.76 -37.09 -26.09
N GLU A 110 -3.83 -37.34 -25.33
CA GLU A 110 -5.20 -37.05 -25.70
C GLU A 110 -5.58 -35.61 -25.30
N LYS A 111 -6.49 -34.99 -26.06
CA LYS A 111 -7.08 -33.71 -25.65
C LYS A 111 -7.75 -33.88 -24.29
N ARG A 112 -7.55 -32.91 -23.38
CA ARG A 112 -8.19 -32.93 -22.07
C ARG A 112 -9.72 -33.03 -22.24
N LYS A 113 -10.35 -33.98 -21.55
CA LYS A 113 -11.82 -34.15 -21.51
C LYS A 113 -12.42 -33.31 -20.39
N GLY A 114 -12.56 -32.00 -20.65
CA GLY A 114 -13.22 -31.03 -19.74
C GLY A 114 -12.36 -30.59 -18.55
N TRP A 115 -12.90 -29.63 -17.78
CA TRP A 115 -12.24 -29.10 -16.58
C TRP A 115 -12.94 -29.62 -15.31
N LYS A 116 -12.19 -29.87 -14.25
CA LYS A 116 -12.72 -30.44 -13.00
C LYS A 116 -12.20 -29.72 -11.77
N GLY A 117 -12.94 -29.83 -10.66
CA GLY A 117 -12.57 -29.26 -9.37
C GLY A 117 -12.50 -27.72 -9.42
N PRO A 118 -11.52 -27.09 -8.73
CA PRO A 118 -11.34 -25.63 -8.72
C PRO A 118 -11.16 -25.00 -10.10
N LEU A 119 -10.83 -25.80 -11.13
CA LEU A 119 -10.61 -25.33 -12.50
C LEU A 119 -11.84 -25.48 -13.40
N ALA A 120 -12.95 -26.03 -12.91
CA ALA A 120 -14.16 -26.28 -13.71
C ALA A 120 -14.72 -25.00 -14.37
N PHE A 121 -14.44 -23.82 -13.81
CA PHE A 121 -14.85 -22.55 -14.40
C PHE A 121 -14.25 -22.31 -15.80
N PHE A 122 -13.11 -22.93 -16.14
CA PHE A 122 -12.50 -22.81 -17.46
C PHE A 122 -13.35 -23.42 -18.59
N GLU A 123 -14.40 -24.19 -18.30
CA GLU A 123 -15.34 -24.62 -19.35
C GLU A 123 -16.14 -23.47 -19.96
N LYS A 124 -16.32 -22.38 -19.22
CA LYS A 124 -17.10 -21.20 -19.65
C LYS A 124 -16.28 -19.92 -19.66
N TRP A 125 -15.10 -19.95 -19.07
CA TRP A 125 -14.22 -18.78 -19.00
C TRP A 125 -13.73 -18.39 -20.38
N GLN A 126 -13.69 -17.09 -20.61
CA GLN A 126 -13.08 -16.48 -21.78
C GLN A 126 -12.06 -15.46 -21.29
N SER A 127 -11.00 -15.27 -22.07
CA SER A 127 -10.01 -14.24 -21.77
C SER A 127 -10.70 -12.87 -21.71
N PRO A 128 -10.44 -12.05 -20.67
CA PRO A 128 -10.90 -10.66 -20.65
C PRO A 128 -10.12 -9.77 -21.63
N ILE A 129 -9.07 -10.31 -22.27
CA ILE A 129 -8.31 -9.68 -23.35
C ILE A 129 -8.76 -10.36 -24.65
N ASP A 130 -9.60 -9.67 -25.43
CA ASP A 130 -10.16 -10.14 -26.69
C ASP A 130 -9.55 -9.46 -27.92
N ASP A 131 -8.91 -8.30 -27.73
CA ASP A 131 -8.19 -7.56 -28.76
C ASP A 131 -6.83 -7.08 -28.24
N PRO A 132 -5.83 -7.98 -28.13
CA PRO A 132 -4.56 -7.65 -27.51
C PRO A 132 -3.81 -6.53 -28.22
N GLU A 133 -3.90 -6.44 -29.54
CA GLU A 133 -3.23 -5.39 -30.34
C GLU A 133 -3.68 -3.98 -29.95
N ASN A 134 -4.93 -3.82 -29.50
CA ASN A 134 -5.49 -2.50 -29.15
C ASN A 134 -5.76 -2.31 -27.65
N GLN A 135 -5.63 -3.36 -26.83
CA GLN A 135 -5.94 -3.31 -25.40
C GLN A 135 -4.70 -3.20 -24.50
N MET A 136 -3.53 -3.66 -24.95
CA MET A 136 -2.33 -3.58 -24.12
C MET A 136 -2.01 -2.14 -23.75
N GLU A 137 -1.53 -1.93 -22.53
CA GLU A 137 -1.24 -0.61 -21.94
C GLU A 137 -2.43 0.36 -21.83
N THR A 138 -3.64 -0.04 -22.23
CA THR A 138 -4.84 0.79 -22.10
C THR A 138 -5.52 0.62 -20.75
N ASP A 139 -6.19 1.69 -20.30
CA ASP A 139 -6.94 1.68 -19.05
C ASP A 139 -8.09 0.66 -19.09
N TYR A 140 -8.09 -0.21 -18.08
CA TYR A 140 -9.22 -1.09 -17.85
C TYR A 140 -10.42 -0.27 -17.34
N PRO A 141 -11.67 -0.54 -17.79
CA PRO A 141 -12.83 0.28 -17.45
C PRO A 141 -13.02 0.55 -15.95
N SER A 142 -12.76 -0.45 -15.10
CA SER A 142 -12.85 -0.31 -13.64
C SER A 142 -11.73 0.56 -13.05
N GLY A 143 -10.56 0.61 -13.70
CA GLY A 143 -9.44 1.48 -13.32
C GLY A 143 -9.81 2.96 -13.45
N ASN A 144 -10.41 3.33 -14.58
CA ASN A 144 -10.84 4.70 -14.84
C ASN A 144 -11.89 5.21 -13.85
N HIS A 145 -12.80 4.34 -13.41
CA HIS A 145 -13.76 4.69 -12.37
C HIS A 145 -13.06 5.00 -11.04
N ARG A 146 -12.07 4.18 -10.64
CA ARG A 146 -11.31 4.40 -9.41
C ARG A 146 -10.46 5.66 -9.44
N LEU A 147 -9.79 5.95 -10.56
CA LEU A 147 -9.05 7.22 -10.70
C LEU A 147 -9.96 8.43 -10.49
N LYS A 148 -11.14 8.45 -11.10
CA LYS A 148 -12.11 9.55 -10.92
C LYS A 148 -12.50 9.72 -9.44
N GLN A 149 -12.72 8.61 -8.72
CA GLN A 149 -13.01 8.65 -7.29
C GLN A 149 -11.84 9.20 -6.47
N SER A 150 -10.60 8.77 -6.77
CA SER A 150 -9.39 9.29 -6.11
C SER A 150 -9.24 10.79 -6.32
N TRP A 151 -9.43 11.27 -7.55
CA TRP A 151 -9.38 12.70 -7.86
C TRP A 151 -10.43 13.50 -7.09
N GLN A 152 -11.67 13.02 -7.01
CA GLN A 152 -12.73 13.67 -6.22
C GLN A 152 -12.34 13.78 -4.74
N ALA A 153 -11.66 12.78 -4.18
CA ALA A 153 -11.20 12.82 -2.79
C ALA A 153 -10.07 13.85 -2.56
N PHE A 154 -9.22 14.11 -3.57
CA PHE A 154 -8.11 15.07 -3.46
C PHE A 154 -8.55 16.52 -3.62
N THR A 155 -9.55 16.81 -4.47
CA THR A 155 -10.00 18.18 -4.73
C THR A 155 -10.71 18.83 -3.53
N ILE A 156 -11.11 18.04 -2.51
CA ILE A 156 -11.95 18.51 -1.40
C ILE A 156 -11.13 18.98 -0.17
N LYS A 157 -9.78 18.88 -0.17
CA LYS A 157 -8.98 19.01 1.07
C LYS A 157 -8.00 20.20 1.18
N ILE A 158 -8.07 21.19 0.31
CA ILE A 158 -7.36 22.47 0.50
C ILE A 158 -8.41 23.57 0.53
N PRO A 159 -8.69 24.20 1.68
CA PRO A 159 -9.60 25.33 1.78
C PRO A 159 -9.10 26.56 1.00
#